data_AF-A0A3D1KKC7-F1
#
_entry.id   AF-A0A3D1KKC7-F1
#
_cell.length_a   1.000
_cell.length_b   1.000
_cell.length_c   1.000
_cell.angle_alpha   90.00
_cell.angle_beta   90.00
_cell.angle_gamma   90.00
#
_symmetry.space_group_name_H-M   'P 1'
#
loop_
_entity.id
_entity.type
_entity.pdbx_description
1 polymer ?
#
loop_
_entity_poly.entity_id
_entity_poly.type
_entity_poly.pdbx_seq_one_letter_code
_entity_poly.pdbx_strand_id
1 'polypeptide(L)' 'TLIFDPLNVNGKLTFVADKKDLASYLDKRIVYYGGEEFGEDYDSVVDPTYTSGSPNPVGVGGKLCFTVEKVKKVFILMEK' A
#
# COMPACT_ATOMS: atom_id res chain seq x y z
N THR A 1 6.34 12.59 -6.29
CA THR A 1 6.23 11.39 -5.45
C THR A 1 5.97 11.84 -4.03
N LEU A 2 4.76 11.63 -3.53
CA LEU A 2 4.50 11.72 -2.09
C LEU A 2 4.85 10.37 -1.48
N ILE A 3 5.37 10.39 -0.25
CA ILE A 3 5.64 9.19 0.54
C ILE A 3 4.80 9.33 1.80
N PHE A 4 4.00 8.31 2.11
CA PHE A 4 3.22 8.24 3.33
C PHE A 4 4.08 7.70 4.47
N ASP A 5 3.71 8.03 5.71
CA ASP A 5 4.54 7.75 6.88
C ASP A 5 4.96 6.29 6.95
N PRO A 6 6.27 6.00 6.97
CA PRO A 6 6.74 4.63 7.04
C PRO A 6 6.41 4.02 8.40
N LEU A 7 6.13 2.71 8.41
CA LEU A 7 5.87 1.94 9.61
C LEU A 7 6.66 0.63 9.62
N ASN A 8 6.83 0.07 10.82
CA ASN A 8 7.39 -1.25 10.98
C ASN A 8 6.27 -2.30 10.95
N VAL A 9 6.32 -3.21 9.99
CA VAL A 9 5.46 -4.40 9.95
C VAL A 9 6.36 -5.63 10.01
N ASN A 10 6.25 -6.40 11.10
CA ASN A 10 7.01 -7.64 11.29
C ASN A 10 8.53 -7.47 11.13
N GLY A 11 9.10 -6.38 11.67
CA GLY A 11 10.52 -6.08 11.58
C GLY A 11 10.95 -5.47 10.24
N LYS A 12 10.04 -5.30 9.29
CA LYS A 12 10.33 -4.74 7.96
C LYS A 12 9.74 -3.34 7.82
N LEU A 13 10.54 -2.43 7.26
CA LEU A 13 10.09 -1.09 6.91
C LEU A 13 9.04 -1.17 5.79
N THR A 14 7.89 -0.55 6.01
CA THR A 14 6.75 -0.57 5.10
C THR A 14 6.27 0.85 4.85
N PHE A 15 5.98 1.21 3.62
CA PHE A 15 5.39 2.51 3.28
C PHE A 15 4.68 2.47 1.94
N VAL A 16 3.90 3.50 1.64
CA VAL A 16 3.25 3.71 0.35
C VAL A 16 3.85 4.95 -0.31
N ALA A 17 4.06 4.88 -1.62
CA ALA A 17 4.52 6.00 -2.42
C ALA A 17 3.60 6.25 -3.61
N ASP A 18 3.36 7.53 -3.92
CA ASP A 18 2.68 7.93 -5.14
C ASP A 18 3.65 7.91 -6.33
N LYS A 19 3.35 7.05 -7.29
CA LYS A 19 4.01 6.97 -8.60
C LYS A 19 3.20 7.75 -9.61
N LYS A 20 3.80 8.81 -10.13
CA LYS A 20 3.20 9.59 -11.21
C LYS A 20 3.13 8.74 -12.47
N ASP A 21 1.93 8.50 -12.95
CA ASP A 21 1.71 7.96 -14.28
C ASP A 21 1.60 9.14 -15.25
N LEU A 22 2.44 9.19 -16.28
CA LEU A 22 2.38 10.26 -17.29
C LEU A 22 1.45 9.89 -18.45
N ALA A 23 1.09 8.60 -18.59
CA ALA A 23 0.16 8.11 -19.60
C ALA A 23 -1.30 8.15 -19.12
N SER A 24 -1.55 8.07 -17.81
CA SER A 24 -2.87 8.31 -17.22
C SER A 24 -2.86 9.55 -16.34
N TYR A 25 -3.97 10.30 -16.30
CA TYR A 25 -4.13 11.47 -15.41
C TYR A 25 -4.31 11.07 -13.94
N LEU A 26 -4.07 9.81 -13.57
CA LEU A 26 -4.28 9.26 -12.24
C LEU A 26 -2.95 8.75 -11.69
N ASP A 27 -2.52 9.31 -10.57
CA ASP A 27 -1.37 8.80 -9.84
C ASP A 27 -1.66 7.38 -9.34
N LYS A 28 -0.65 6.52 -9.41
CA LYS A 28 -0.70 5.16 -8.88
C LYS A 28 0.00 5.10 -7.53
N ARG A 29 -0.36 4.11 -6.72
CA ARG A 29 0.28 3.83 -5.44
C ARG A 29 1.09 2.54 -5.51
N ILE A 30 2.32 2.60 -5.01
CA ILE A 30 3.21 1.46 -4.83
C ILE A 30 3.35 1.20 -3.34
N VAL A 31 3.31 -0.06 -2.94
CA VAL A 31 3.62 -0.50 -1.58
C VAL A 31 5.06 -0.99 -1.54
N TYR A 32 5.85 -0.50 -0.59
CA TYR A 32 7.18 -1.01 -0.29
C TYR A 32 7.14 -1.80 1.01
N TYR A 33 7.83 -2.95 1.04
CA TYR A 33 7.91 -3.83 2.20
C TYR A 33 9.30 -4.46 2.29
N GLY A 34 10.03 -4.16 3.37
CA GLY A 34 11.41 -4.63 3.53
C GLY A 34 12.39 -4.00 2.55
N GLY A 35 12.07 -2.84 1.99
CA GLY A 35 12.88 -2.13 1.01
C GLY A 35 12.64 -2.54 -0.45
N GLU A 36 11.71 -3.48 -0.70
CA GLU A 36 11.35 -3.94 -2.05
C GLU A 36 9.90 -3.55 -2.38
N GLU A 37 9.60 -3.42 -3.68
CA GLU A 37 8.21 -3.25 -4.14
C GLU A 37 7.41 -4.52 -3.85
N PHE A 38 6.25 -4.35 -3.23
CA PHE A 38 5.35 -5.42 -2.88
C PHE A 38 4.06 -5.30 -3.69
N GLY A 39 3.83 -6.27 -4.58
CA GLY A 39 2.65 -6.32 -5.42
C GLY A 39 2.80 -5.56 -6.73
N GLU A 40 1.83 -4.71 -7.04
CA GLU A 40 1.70 -4.00 -8.32
C GLU A 40 1.41 -2.51 -8.11
N ASP A 41 1.19 -1.77 -9.21
CA ASP A 41 0.66 -0.40 -9.17
C ASP A 41 -0.86 -0.42 -8.89
N TYR A 42 -1.29 0.28 -7.85
CA TYR A 42 -2.70 0.36 -7.42
C TYR A 42 -3.31 1.74 -7.66
N ASP A 43 -4.62 1.80 -7.86
CA ASP A 43 -5.37 3.07 -7.91
C ASP A 43 -5.51 3.69 -6.51
N SER A 44 -5.60 2.83 -5.48
CA SER A 44 -5.65 3.23 -4.07
C SER A 44 -5.07 2.13 -3.19
N VAL A 45 -4.48 2.54 -2.06
CA VAL A 45 -3.99 1.67 -0.98
C VAL A 45 -4.46 2.27 0.34
N VAL A 46 -5.06 1.45 1.19
CA VAL A 46 -5.61 1.84 2.49
C VAL A 46 -5.48 0.74 3.55
N ASP A 47 -5.49 1.15 4.81
CA ASP A 47 -5.64 0.26 5.96
C ASP A 47 -6.93 -0.59 5.82
N PRO A 48 -6.86 -1.93 5.99
CA PRO A 48 -8.01 -2.81 5.83
C PRO A 48 -9.13 -2.58 6.85
N THR A 49 -8.83 -1.90 7.95
CA THR A 49 -9.82 -1.54 8.98
C THR A 49 -10.42 -0.15 8.77
N TYR A 50 -9.85 0.66 7.86
CA TYR A 50 -10.22 2.07 7.64
C TYR A 50 -10.21 2.94 8.92
N THR A 51 -9.63 2.47 10.02
CA THR A 51 -9.72 3.16 11.32
C THR A 51 -8.75 4.33 11.44
N SER A 52 -7.64 4.30 10.71
CA SER A 52 -6.56 5.27 10.83
C SER A 52 -6.68 6.48 9.91
N GLY A 53 -7.59 6.44 8.91
CA GLY A 53 -7.63 7.44 7.84
C GLY A 53 -6.33 7.53 7.02
N SER A 54 -5.39 6.62 7.28
CA SER A 54 -4.06 6.59 6.68
C SER A 54 -4.05 5.58 5.53
N PRO A 55 -3.38 5.88 4.41
CA PRO A 55 -3.21 4.93 3.31
C PRO A 55 -2.19 3.82 3.61
N ASN A 56 -1.77 3.69 4.87
CA ASN A 56 -0.72 2.77 5.25
C ASN A 56 -1.23 1.32 5.40
N PRO A 57 -0.49 0.35 4.86
CA PRO A 57 -0.63 -1.04 5.24
C PRO A 57 -0.44 -1.25 6.74
N VAL A 58 -0.93 -2.37 7.25
CA VAL A 58 -0.83 -2.74 8.65
C VAL A 58 -0.30 -4.16 8.82
N GLY A 59 0.12 -4.49 10.04
CA GLY A 59 0.44 -5.87 10.42
C GLY A 59 -0.79 -6.59 10.96
N VAL A 60 -1.20 -7.69 10.33
CA VAL A 60 -2.24 -8.60 10.84
C VAL A 60 -1.65 -9.99 11.02
N GLY A 61 -1.62 -10.48 12.27
CA GLY A 61 -1.02 -11.79 12.57
C GLY A 61 0.47 -11.88 12.19
N GLY A 62 1.20 -10.77 12.28
CA GLY A 62 2.62 -10.70 11.88
C GLY A 62 2.85 -10.65 10.37
N LYS A 63 1.80 -10.45 9.55
CA LYS A 63 1.91 -10.35 8.10
C LYS A 63 1.48 -8.96 7.63
N LEU A 64 2.11 -8.46 6.58
CA LEU A 64 1.62 -7.27 5.88
C LEU A 64 0.18 -7.50 5.41
N CYS A 65 -0.70 -6.51 5.59
CA CYS A 65 -2.09 -6.55 5.16
C CYS A 65 -2.56 -5.15 4.76
N PHE A 66 -3.23 -5.03 3.62
CA PHE A 66 -3.79 -3.77 3.12
C PHE A 66 -4.93 -4.01 2.14
N THR A 67 -5.82 -3.03 2.02
CA THR A 67 -6.85 -3.01 0.99
C THR A 67 -6.36 -2.19 -0.19
N VAL A 68 -6.61 -2.69 -1.39
CA VAL A 68 -6.27 -2.02 -2.64
C VAL A 68 -7.48 -1.84 -3.52
N GLU A 69 -7.47 -0.76 -4.29
CA GLU A 69 -8.29 -0.64 -5.49
C GLU A 69 -7.42 -0.80 -6.74
N LYS A 70 -7.86 -1.65 -7.67
CA LYS A 70 -7.26 -1.78 -8.98
C LYS A 70 -8.33 -2.01 -10.04
N VAL A 71 -8.41 -1.10 -11.01
CA VAL A 71 -9.38 -1.14 -12.12
C VAL A 71 -10.81 -1.29 -11.58
N LYS A 72 -11.19 -0.41 -10.65
CA LYS A 72 -12.53 -0.36 -10.02
C LYS A 72 -12.93 -1.62 -9.26
N LYS A 73 -11.95 -2.41 -8.82
CA LYS A 73 -12.17 -3.58 -7.96
C LYS A 73 -11.36 -3.45 -6.70
N VAL A 74 -11.98 -3.83 -5.57
CA VAL A 74 -11.38 -3.75 -4.25
C VAL A 74 -11.00 -5.14 -3.75
N PHE A 75 -9.80 -5.29 -3.22
CA PHE A 75 -9.28 -6.54 -2.68
C PHE A 75 -8.47 -6.30 -1.40
N ILE A 76 -8.39 -7.32 -0.55
CA ILE A 76 -7.41 -7.37 0.54
C ILE A 76 -6.20 -8.17 0.06
N LEU A 77 -5.01 -7.60 0.20
CA LEU A 77 -3.73 -8.26 -0.07
C LEU A 77 -2.98 -8.49 1.22
N MET A 78 -2.33 -9.65 1.32
CA MET A 78 -1.51 -10.02 2.47
C MET A 78 -0.15 -10.59 2.03
N GLU A 79 0.87 -10.39 2.86
CA GLU A 79 2.12 -11.17 2.78
C GLU A 79 1.78 -12.66 2.90
N LYS A 80 2.44 -13.50 2.07
CA LYS A 80 2.24 -14.95 2.08
C LYS A 80 2.82 -15.60 3.32
#